data_AF-A0A4V6RQZ7-F1
#
_entry.id   AF-A0A4V6RQZ7-F1
#
_cell.length_a   1.000
_cell.length_b   1.000
_cell.length_c   1.000
_cell.angle_alpha   90.00
_cell.angle_beta   90.00
_cell.angle_gamma   90.00
#
_symmetry.space_group_name_H-M   'P 1'
#
loop_
_entity.id
_entity.type
_entity.pdbx_description
1 polymer ?
#
loop_
_entity_poly.entity_id
_entity_poly.type
_entity_poly.pdbx_seq_one_letter_code
_entity_poly.pdbx_strand_id
1 'polypeptide(L)'
;MITGISHINLLVPEGTLDQARRFYCDTLGLTSVPVPSLQKHTTAWFNINESQQVHIAFGTNDPDSPRHPCFRVGSPDELNRLKQRIWDHHVQGGDAAPLAADKPGEMTKEYPTRFFARDYAGNRLEFSL
;
A
#
# COMPACT_ATOMS: atom_id res chain seq x y z
N MET A 1 28.93 2.02 -1.69
CA MET A 1 28.20 3.29 -1.49
C MET A 1 26.71 3.03 -1.73
N ILE A 2 25.81 3.75 -1.06
CA ILE A 2 24.34 3.58 -1.15
C ILE A 2 23.76 4.58 -2.17
N THR A 3 22.87 4.14 -3.07
CA THR A 3 22.34 4.96 -4.17
C THR A 3 20.84 5.23 -4.12
N GLY A 4 20.08 4.54 -3.25
CA GLY A 4 18.64 4.74 -3.11
C GLY A 4 17.95 3.62 -2.33
N ILE A 5 16.62 3.69 -2.25
CA ILE A 5 15.77 2.65 -1.68
C ILE A 5 15.35 1.71 -2.80
N SER A 6 15.80 0.45 -2.73
CA SER A 6 15.38 -0.60 -3.67
C SER A 6 14.03 -1.20 -3.27
N HIS A 7 13.75 -1.36 -1.99
CA HIS A 7 12.48 -1.89 -1.53
C HIS A 7 12.19 -1.46 -0.11
N ILE A 8 10.91 -1.54 0.23
CA ILE A 8 10.42 -1.56 1.61
C ILE A 8 9.87 -2.96 1.91
N ASN A 9 9.73 -3.30 3.19
CA ASN A 9 9.06 -4.51 3.61
C ASN A 9 7.96 -4.16 4.62
N LEU A 10 6.74 -4.64 4.38
CA LEU A 10 5.58 -4.43 5.24
C LEU A 10 5.09 -5.76 5.80
N LEU A 11 4.50 -5.72 7.00
CA LEU A 11 4.02 -6.90 7.70
C LEU A 11 2.51 -7.06 7.51
N VAL A 12 2.08 -8.29 7.26
CA VAL A 12 0.66 -8.66 7.18
C VAL A 12 0.40 -9.92 8.02
N PRO A 13 -0.86 -10.19 8.43
CA PRO A 13 -1.17 -11.41 9.16
C PRO A 13 -0.81 -12.68 8.38
N GLU A 14 -0.48 -13.75 9.10
CA GLU A 14 -0.18 -15.05 8.48
C GLU A 14 -1.35 -15.55 7.62
N GLY A 15 -1.01 -16.16 6.48
CA GLY A 15 -1.99 -16.71 5.55
C GLY A 15 -2.74 -15.68 4.70
N THR A 16 -2.38 -14.38 4.77
CA THR A 16 -3.14 -13.31 4.09
C THR A 16 -2.53 -12.79 2.78
N LEU A 17 -1.68 -13.57 2.10
CA LEU A 17 -1.04 -13.10 0.85
C LEU A 17 -2.04 -12.84 -0.29
N ASP A 18 -3.21 -13.47 -0.28
CA ASP A 18 -4.25 -13.19 -1.28
C ASP A 18 -4.98 -11.87 -1.01
N GLN A 19 -5.11 -11.45 0.26
CA GLN A 19 -5.54 -10.11 0.64
C GLN A 19 -4.46 -9.09 0.21
N ALA A 20 -3.18 -9.43 0.38
CA ALA A 20 -2.09 -8.60 -0.12
C ALA A 20 -2.20 -8.37 -1.64
N ARG A 21 -2.45 -9.41 -2.43
CA ARG A 21 -2.65 -9.26 -3.88
C ARG A 21 -3.83 -8.34 -4.20
N ARG A 22 -4.99 -8.57 -3.57
CA ARG A 22 -6.19 -7.73 -3.81
C ARG A 22 -5.98 -6.26 -3.42
N PHE A 23 -5.29 -6.02 -2.32
CA PHE A 23 -4.98 -4.64 -1.91
C PHE A 23 -3.90 -4.02 -2.81
N TYR A 24 -2.70 -4.59 -2.86
CA TYR A 24 -1.55 -3.98 -3.52
C TYR A 24 -1.67 -3.99 -5.05
N CYS A 25 -2.28 -5.01 -5.68
CA CYS A 25 -2.54 -5.01 -7.12
C CYS A 25 -3.84 -4.30 -7.47
N ASP A 26 -4.97 -4.76 -6.96
CA ASP A 26 -6.26 -4.30 -7.49
C ASP A 26 -6.61 -2.89 -6.98
N THR A 27 -6.23 -2.58 -5.72
CA THR A 27 -6.51 -1.26 -5.13
C THR A 27 -5.41 -0.25 -5.46
N LEU A 28 -4.14 -0.58 -5.21
CA LEU A 28 -3.05 0.37 -5.45
C LEU A 28 -2.55 0.38 -6.89
N GLY A 29 -2.84 -0.64 -7.69
CA GLY A 29 -2.37 -0.75 -9.08
C GLY A 29 -0.92 -1.23 -9.22
N LEU A 30 -0.32 -1.82 -8.19
CA LEU A 30 1.04 -2.35 -8.27
C LEU A 30 1.09 -3.68 -9.02
N THR A 31 2.23 -4.00 -9.63
CA THR A 31 2.39 -5.23 -10.40
C THR A 31 2.98 -6.33 -9.53
N SER A 32 2.26 -7.44 -9.34
CA SER A 32 2.81 -8.62 -8.65
C SER A 32 3.95 -9.25 -9.46
N VAL A 33 5.02 -9.64 -8.78
CA VAL A 33 6.16 -10.33 -9.41
C VAL A 33 6.47 -11.66 -8.70
N PRO A 34 7.11 -12.61 -9.41
CA PRO A 34 7.54 -13.86 -8.79
C PRO A 34 8.49 -13.61 -7.62
N VAL A 35 8.31 -14.41 -6.58
CA VAL A 35 9.22 -14.50 -5.44
C VAL A 35 10.14 -15.71 -5.63
N PRO A 36 11.28 -15.81 -4.90
CA PRO A 36 12.10 -17.02 -4.91
C PRO A 36 11.24 -18.26 -4.64
N SER A 37 11.51 -19.35 -5.37
CA SER A 37 10.64 -20.54 -5.39
C SER A 37 10.34 -21.10 -4.00
N LEU A 38 11.32 -21.06 -3.10
CA LEU A 38 11.20 -21.52 -1.70
C LEU A 38 10.35 -20.60 -0.80
N GLN A 39 10.00 -19.39 -1.27
CA GLN A 39 9.27 -18.38 -0.51
C GLN A 39 7.85 -18.12 -1.05
N LYS A 40 7.38 -18.90 -2.03
CA LYS A 40 6.11 -18.70 -2.75
C LYS A 40 4.86 -18.50 -1.87
N HIS A 41 4.89 -19.04 -0.65
CA HIS A 41 3.78 -19.00 0.30
C HIS A 41 4.08 -18.18 1.56
N THR A 42 5.25 -17.55 1.64
CA THR A 42 5.72 -16.82 2.82
C THR A 42 5.95 -15.34 2.56
N THR A 43 5.93 -14.91 1.29
CA THR A 43 6.09 -13.51 0.90
C THR A 43 5.34 -13.20 -0.39
N ALA A 44 5.06 -11.92 -0.61
CA ALA A 44 4.59 -11.39 -1.88
C ALA A 44 5.39 -10.15 -2.25
N TRP A 45 5.77 -10.02 -3.52
CA TRP A 45 6.52 -8.88 -4.03
C TRP A 45 5.70 -8.13 -5.08
N PHE A 46 5.77 -6.80 -5.04
CA PHE A 46 5.05 -5.91 -5.94
C PHE A 46 6.00 -4.82 -6.46
N ASN A 47 6.03 -4.61 -7.77
CA ASN A 47 6.78 -3.51 -8.37
C ASN A 47 6.02 -2.19 -8.25
N ILE A 48 6.72 -1.15 -7.79
CA ILE A 48 6.31 0.25 -7.88
C ILE A 48 6.73 0.80 -9.25
N ASN A 49 7.96 0.50 -9.66
CA ASN A 49 8.55 0.78 -10.97
C ASN A 49 9.57 -0.32 -11.31
N GLU A 50 10.42 -0.09 -12.31
CA GLU A 50 11.43 -1.06 -12.77
C GLU A 50 12.50 -1.40 -11.71
N SER A 51 12.68 -0.55 -10.69
CA SER A 51 13.79 -0.64 -9.73
C SER A 51 13.36 -0.66 -8.26
N GLN A 52 12.10 -0.35 -7.98
CA GLN A 52 11.59 -0.20 -6.62
C GLN A 52 10.41 -1.12 -6.35
N GLN A 53 10.41 -1.74 -5.17
CA GLN A 53 9.44 -2.78 -4.81
C GLN A 53 8.85 -2.60 -3.41
N VAL A 54 7.66 -3.17 -3.22
CA VAL A 54 7.07 -3.47 -1.93
C VAL A 54 7.16 -4.96 -1.71
N HIS A 55 7.81 -5.37 -0.62
CA HIS A 55 7.80 -6.75 -0.16
C HIS A 55 6.82 -6.88 1.00
N ILE A 56 6.17 -8.04 1.08
CA ILE A 56 5.26 -8.41 2.14
C ILE A 56 5.84 -9.60 2.89
N ALA A 57 5.96 -9.49 4.20
CA ALA A 57 6.30 -10.60 5.08
C ALA A 57 5.17 -10.83 6.08
N PHE A 58 5.10 -12.03 6.64
CA PHE A 58 4.19 -12.28 7.74
C PHE A 58 4.74 -11.70 9.05
N GLY A 59 3.84 -11.17 9.87
CA GLY A 59 4.16 -10.69 11.21
C GLY A 59 3.08 -9.83 11.81
N THR A 60 3.32 -9.36 13.03
CA THR A 60 2.45 -8.45 13.76
C THR A 60 2.90 -7.01 13.54
N ASN A 61 1.95 -6.11 13.33
CA ASN A 61 2.20 -4.69 13.21
C ASN A 61 1.55 -3.94 14.38
N ASP A 62 2.13 -2.82 14.81
CA ASP A 62 1.48 -1.95 15.80
C ASP A 62 0.31 -1.24 15.11
N PRO A 63 -0.95 -1.42 15.56
CA PRO A 63 -2.14 -0.95 14.85
C PRO A 63 -2.11 0.55 14.54
N ASP A 64 -1.55 1.34 15.46
CA ASP A 64 -1.50 2.80 15.38
C ASP A 64 -0.10 3.36 15.08
N SER A 65 0.82 2.50 14.60
CA SER A 65 2.17 2.93 14.23
C SER A 65 2.12 4.15 13.32
N PRO A 66 2.89 5.23 13.61
CA PRO A 66 3.03 6.35 12.70
C PRO A 66 4.03 6.05 11.58
N ARG A 67 4.76 4.93 11.62
CA ARG A 67 5.75 4.54 10.59
C ARG A 67 5.04 4.24 9.27
N HIS A 68 5.54 4.80 8.17
CA HIS A 68 4.97 4.62 6.84
C HIS A 68 6.03 4.82 5.76
N PRO A 69 5.91 4.12 4.62
CA PRO A 69 6.45 4.60 3.36
C PRO A 69 5.59 5.75 2.82
N CYS A 70 6.22 6.64 2.05
CA CYS A 70 5.52 7.63 1.23
C CYS A 70 5.76 7.32 -0.24
N PHE A 71 4.68 7.07 -0.98
CA PHE A 71 4.71 6.79 -2.41
C PHE A 71 4.48 8.08 -3.19
N ARG A 72 5.40 8.37 -4.12
CA ARG A 72 5.21 9.45 -5.08
C ARG A 72 4.22 9.04 -6.16
N VAL A 73 3.29 9.93 -6.49
CA VAL A 73 2.28 9.79 -7.54
C VAL A 73 2.54 10.85 -8.62
N GLY A 74 2.37 10.47 -9.89
CA GLY A 74 2.86 11.25 -11.03
C GLY A 74 2.16 12.59 -11.26
N SER A 75 0.95 12.77 -10.74
CA SER A 75 0.15 13.98 -10.95
C SER A 75 -0.97 14.15 -9.93
N PRO A 76 -1.51 15.38 -9.76
CA PRO A 76 -2.70 15.63 -8.94
C PRO A 76 -3.93 14.80 -9.35
N ASP A 77 -4.13 14.59 -10.65
CA ASP A 77 -5.26 13.79 -11.15
C ASP A 77 -5.12 12.31 -10.80
N GLU A 78 -3.93 11.75 -10.93
CA GLU A 78 -3.64 10.37 -10.51
C GLU A 78 -3.75 10.20 -8.99
N LEU A 79 -3.28 11.19 -8.22
CA LEU A 79 -3.40 11.19 -6.77
C LEU A 79 -4.87 11.18 -6.34
N ASN A 80 -5.72 11.99 -6.96
CA ASN A 80 -7.16 12.01 -6.70
C ASN A 80 -7.85 10.71 -7.10
N ARG A 81 -7.51 10.14 -8.27
CA ARG A 81 -8.05 8.85 -8.71
C ARG A 81 -7.64 7.71 -7.77
N LEU A 82 -6.41 7.70 -7.30
CA LEU A 82 -5.93 6.70 -6.35
C LEU A 82 -6.64 6.86 -5.00
N LYS A 83 -6.78 8.08 -4.49
CA LYS A 83 -7.54 8.38 -3.27
C LYS A 83 -8.97 7.87 -3.37
N GLN A 84 -9.66 8.15 -4.49
CA GLN A 84 -11.03 7.67 -4.71
C GLN A 84 -11.10 6.14 -4.73
N ARG A 85 -10.18 5.46 -5.44
CA ARG A 85 -10.18 4.00 -5.52
C ARG A 85 -9.94 3.31 -4.17
N ILE A 86 -9.02 3.84 -3.37
CA ILE A 86 -8.76 3.35 -2.02
C ILE A 86 -9.99 3.56 -1.14
N TRP A 87 -10.62 4.75 -1.22
CA TRP A 87 -11.84 5.05 -0.48
C TRP A 87 -13.01 4.14 -0.87
N ASP A 88 -13.23 3.91 -2.15
CA ASP A 88 -14.31 3.04 -2.63
C ASP A 88 -14.12 1.61 -2.12
N HIS A 89 -12.89 1.07 -2.15
CA HIS A 89 -12.60 -0.24 -1.58
C HIS A 89 -12.80 -0.26 -0.06
N HIS A 90 -12.42 0.80 0.65
CA HIS A 90 -12.68 0.94 2.09
C HIS A 90 -14.18 0.87 2.40
N VAL A 91 -15.01 1.64 1.67
CA VAL A 91 -16.47 1.69 1.87
C VAL A 91 -17.14 0.37 1.47
N GLN A 92 -16.68 -0.27 0.38
CA GLN A 92 -17.17 -1.58 -0.03
C GLN A 92 -16.90 -2.66 1.05
N GLY A 93 -15.80 -2.53 1.78
CA GLY A 93 -15.39 -3.48 2.80
C GLY A 93 -14.91 -4.81 2.20
N GLY A 94 -14.71 -5.79 3.09
CA GLY A 94 -14.10 -7.07 2.75
C GLY A 94 -12.83 -7.32 3.55
N ASP A 95 -12.29 -8.53 3.43
CA ASP A 95 -11.11 -8.99 4.17
C ASP A 95 -9.79 -8.36 3.67
N ALA A 96 -9.78 -7.78 2.47
CA ALA A 96 -8.66 -7.05 1.90
C ALA A 96 -8.87 -5.52 1.90
N ALA A 97 -9.99 -5.04 2.46
CA ALA A 97 -10.32 -3.62 2.45
C ALA A 97 -9.35 -2.82 3.35
N PRO A 98 -8.96 -1.60 2.95
CA PRO A 98 -8.21 -0.70 3.81
C PRO A 98 -8.94 -0.52 5.15
N LEU A 99 -8.22 -0.56 6.27
CA LEU A 99 -8.81 -0.32 7.59
C LEU A 99 -9.15 1.16 7.82
N ALA A 100 -8.43 2.06 7.13
CA ALA A 100 -8.70 3.48 7.14
C ALA A 100 -8.29 4.10 5.80
N ALA A 101 -9.03 5.09 5.34
CA ALA A 101 -8.71 5.85 4.13
C ALA A 101 -9.18 7.30 4.29
N ASP A 102 -8.34 8.25 3.89
CA ASP A 102 -8.76 9.65 3.84
C ASP A 102 -9.87 9.83 2.80
N LYS A 103 -10.98 10.46 3.20
CA LYS A 103 -12.14 10.64 2.34
C LYS A 103 -11.87 11.64 1.20
N PRO A 104 -12.22 11.32 -0.06
CA PRO A 104 -12.16 12.24 -1.19
C PRO A 104 -13.07 13.46 -0.98
N GLY A 105 -12.64 14.63 -1.46
CA GLY A 105 -13.41 15.88 -1.36
C GLY A 105 -13.37 16.58 0.00
N GLU A 106 -12.86 15.95 1.06
CA GLU A 106 -12.65 16.61 2.34
C GLU A 106 -11.36 17.45 2.33
N MET A 107 -11.50 18.73 2.71
CA MET A 107 -10.36 19.64 2.86
C MET A 107 -9.64 19.36 4.17
N THR A 108 -8.43 18.82 4.08
CA THR A 108 -7.53 18.61 5.22
C THR A 108 -6.30 19.51 5.09
N LYS A 109 -5.46 19.58 6.13
CA LYS A 109 -4.15 20.26 6.04
C LYS A 109 -3.21 19.65 5.00
N GLU A 110 -3.51 18.42 4.57
CA GLU A 110 -2.64 17.58 3.77
C GLU A 110 -3.08 17.52 2.29
N TYR A 111 -4.37 17.69 2.04
CA TYR A 111 -4.93 17.78 0.69
C TYR A 111 -4.70 19.18 0.10
N PRO A 112 -4.41 19.32 -1.22
CA PRO A 112 -4.44 18.30 -2.26
C PRO A 112 -3.09 17.64 -2.54
N THR A 113 -2.04 17.92 -1.78
CA THR A 113 -0.69 17.47 -2.13
C THR A 113 -0.35 16.07 -1.63
N ARG A 114 -1.06 15.58 -0.60
CA ARG A 114 -0.91 14.22 -0.09
C ARG A 114 -2.15 13.71 0.66
N PHE A 115 -2.22 12.41 0.87
CA PHE A 115 -3.22 11.75 1.73
C PHE A 115 -2.68 10.46 2.34
N PHE A 116 -3.40 9.93 3.33
CA PHE A 116 -3.03 8.69 4.02
C PHE A 116 -4.11 7.61 3.89
N ALA A 117 -3.66 6.36 4.00
CA ALA A 117 -4.52 5.20 4.20
C ALA A 117 -3.83 4.21 5.14
N ARG A 118 -4.59 3.28 5.71
CA ARG A 118 -4.07 2.06 6.32
C ARG A 118 -4.53 0.88 5.49
N ASP A 119 -3.60 0.01 5.10
CA ASP A 119 -3.96 -1.23 4.43
C ASP A 119 -4.80 -2.15 5.34
N TYR A 120 -5.23 -3.30 4.81
CA TYR A 120 -6.02 -4.28 5.55
C TYR A 120 -5.30 -4.88 6.78
N ALA A 121 -3.97 -4.71 6.87
CA ALA A 121 -3.14 -5.18 7.97
C ALA A 121 -2.73 -4.04 8.93
N GLY A 122 -3.23 -2.82 8.71
CA GLY A 122 -2.94 -1.65 9.55
C GLY A 122 -1.65 -0.90 9.20
N ASN A 123 -0.93 -1.27 8.15
CA ASN A 123 0.24 -0.50 7.69
C ASN A 123 -0.21 0.88 7.23
N ARG A 124 0.33 1.94 7.85
CA ARG A 124 0.10 3.31 7.37
C ARG A 124 0.86 3.52 6.08
N LEU A 125 0.20 4.08 5.07
CA LEU A 125 0.75 4.43 3.77
C LEU A 125 0.48 5.92 3.51
N GLU A 126 1.47 6.64 3.01
CA GLU A 126 1.33 8.02 2.53
C GLU A 126 1.45 8.05 1.01
N PHE A 127 0.68 8.91 0.36
CA PHE A 127 0.76 9.16 -1.07
C PHE A 127 0.91 10.67 -1.29
N SER A 128 1.93 11.10 -2.04
CA SER A 128 2.18 12.51 -2.33
C SER A 128 2.51 12.74 -3.80
N LEU A 129 2.50 14.00 -4.23
CA LEU A 129 3.12 14.44 -5.49
C LEU A 129 4.66 14.36 -5.44
#